data_AF-A0A9Y6J5P0-F1
#
_entry.id   AF-A0A9Y6J5P0-F1
#
_cell.length_a   1.000
_cell.length_b   1.000
_cell.length_c   1.000
_cell.angle_alpha   90.00
_cell.angle_beta   90.00
_cell.angle_gamma   90.00
#
_symmetry.space_group_name_H-M   'P 1'
#
loop_
_entity.id
_entity.type
_entity.pdbx_description
1 polymer ?
#
loop_
_entity_poly.entity_id
_entity_poly.type
_entity_poly.pdbx_seq_one_letter_code
_entity_poly.pdbx_strand_id
1 'polypeptide(L)'
;EVLWMIVLTVGLLGSHCEGAISCKNETNVDVDWFILYKVRCGFDYVYIDSTDQNLKKNKEDKPVNHQAGVLANTLKPYFEKSPDSAFIAYNDQMPSCNALQEYGHSKGVVMMDKDNVVWLLHSTPKFPEGDE
;
A
#
# COMPACT_ATOMS: atom_id res chain seq x y z
N GLU A 1 -39.50 21.68 -6.99
CA GLU A 1 -39.34 20.71 -5.88
C GLU A 1 -38.44 19.51 -6.24
N VAL A 2 -38.92 18.43 -6.87
CA VAL A 2 -38.14 17.15 -7.00
C VAL A 2 -36.91 17.24 -7.91
N LEU A 3 -36.96 18.04 -8.98
CA LEU A 3 -35.88 18.14 -9.98
C LEU A 3 -34.59 18.77 -9.40
N TRP A 4 -34.73 19.78 -8.54
CA TRP A 4 -33.59 20.43 -7.88
C TRP A 4 -32.93 19.52 -6.85
N MET A 5 -33.72 18.66 -6.21
CA MET A 5 -33.22 17.68 -5.24
C MET A 5 -32.39 16.58 -5.90
N ILE A 6 -32.72 16.18 -7.14
CA ILE A 6 -31.94 15.22 -7.93
C ILE A 6 -30.63 15.85 -8.44
N VAL A 7 -30.66 17.12 -8.86
CA VAL A 7 -29.45 17.83 -9.31
C VAL A 7 -28.45 18.03 -8.17
N LEU A 8 -28.93 18.29 -6.94
CA LEU A 8 -28.08 18.42 -5.75
C LEU A 8 -27.50 17.08 -5.30
N THR A 9 -28.24 15.96 -5.37
CA THR A 9 -27.70 14.64 -4.99
C THR A 9 -26.72 14.08 -6.02
N VAL A 10 -26.93 14.30 -7.31
CA VAL A 10 -25.98 13.91 -8.36
C VAL A 10 -24.73 14.83 -8.35
N GLY A 11 -24.89 16.11 -7.99
CA GLY A 11 -23.78 17.05 -7.83
C GLY A 11 -22.87 16.74 -6.63
N LEU A 12 -23.40 16.21 -5.52
CA LEU A 12 -22.60 15.76 -4.36
C LEU A 12 -21.93 14.39 -4.56
N LEU A 13 -22.44 13.56 -5.47
CA LEU A 13 -21.81 12.28 -5.85
C LEU A 13 -20.78 12.45 -6.99
N GLY A 14 -20.68 13.65 -7.56
CA GLY A 14 -19.73 14.01 -8.60
C GLY A 14 -18.36 14.33 -8.03
N SER A 15 -17.42 13.42 -8.23
CA SER A 15 -15.97 13.66 -8.21
C SER A 15 -15.33 13.90 -6.84
N HIS A 16 -15.42 12.92 -5.94
CA HIS A 16 -14.21 12.57 -5.20
C HIS A 16 -13.36 11.69 -6.11
N CYS A 17 -12.45 12.33 -6.85
CA CYS A 17 -11.29 11.64 -7.37
C CYS A 17 -10.40 11.37 -6.15
N GLU A 18 -10.79 10.39 -5.36
CA GLU A 18 -9.92 9.88 -4.32
C GLU A 18 -8.71 9.30 -5.04
N GLY A 19 -7.51 9.77 -4.68
CA GLY A 19 -6.29 9.36 -5.34
C GLY A 19 -6.14 7.85 -5.29
N ALA A 20 -5.57 7.26 -6.34
CA ALA A 20 -5.32 5.83 -6.37
C ALA A 20 -4.27 5.43 -5.32
N ILE A 21 -3.44 6.37 -4.87
CA ILE A 21 -2.35 6.15 -3.93
C ILE A 21 -2.77 6.53 -2.50
N SER A 22 -2.89 5.53 -1.63
CA SER A 22 -2.96 5.74 -0.18
C SER A 22 -2.55 4.47 0.58
N CYS A 23 -2.19 4.63 1.86
CA CYS A 23 -2.02 3.47 2.74
C CYS A 23 -3.40 2.83 2.96
N LYS A 24 -3.50 1.51 2.77
CA LYS A 24 -4.76 0.77 2.95
C LYS A 24 -4.64 -0.22 4.11
N ASN A 25 -5.64 -0.25 4.97
CA ASN A 25 -5.71 -1.21 6.07
C ASN A 25 -6.20 -2.61 5.64
N GLU A 26 -6.42 -3.49 6.63
CA GLU A 26 -6.94 -4.86 6.49
C GLU A 26 -8.28 -4.97 5.75
N THR A 27 -9.07 -3.89 5.77
CA THR A 27 -10.40 -3.80 5.16
C THR A 27 -10.41 -2.99 3.87
N ASN A 28 -9.22 -2.67 3.34
CA ASN A 28 -9.05 -1.84 2.15
C ASN A 28 -9.62 -0.41 2.31
N VAL A 29 -9.51 0.13 3.53
CA VAL A 29 -9.88 1.51 3.86
C VAL A 29 -8.61 2.32 4.05
N ASP A 30 -8.66 3.56 3.61
CA ASP A 30 -7.57 4.53 3.65
C ASP A 30 -7.21 4.87 5.10
N VAL A 31 -5.91 4.86 5.38
CA VAL A 31 -5.32 5.23 6.67
C VAL A 31 -4.12 6.13 6.42
N ASP A 32 -3.77 6.98 7.38
CA ASP A 32 -2.62 7.89 7.22
C ASP A 32 -1.29 7.11 7.27
N TRP A 33 -1.24 6.08 8.12
CA TRP A 33 -0.07 5.22 8.30
C TRP A 33 -0.47 3.88 8.88
N PHE A 34 0.36 2.86 8.67
CA PHE A 34 0.31 1.60 9.39
C PHE A 34 1.72 1.11 9.73
N ILE A 35 1.82 0.27 10.76
CA ILE A 35 3.02 -0.53 11.05
C ILE A 35 2.62 -1.99 11.00
N LEU A 36 3.34 -2.76 10.19
CA LEU A 36 3.18 -4.21 10.08
C LEU A 36 4.49 -4.88 10.48
N TYR A 37 4.43 -5.73 11.50
CA TYR A 37 5.57 -6.54 11.95
C TYR A 37 5.31 -8.01 11.67
N LYS A 38 6.02 -8.58 10.68
CA LYS A 38 5.93 -10.00 10.34
C LYS A 38 6.56 -10.86 11.44
N VAL A 39 5.81 -11.83 11.94
CA VAL A 39 6.30 -12.81 12.93
C VAL A 39 7.28 -13.78 12.26
N ARG A 40 8.24 -14.30 13.04
CA ARG A 40 9.21 -15.31 12.57
C ARG A 40 8.50 -16.61 12.18
N CYS A 41 9.10 -17.34 11.24
CA CYS A 41 8.69 -18.71 10.88
C CYS A 41 7.21 -18.86 10.49
N GLY A 42 6.73 -18.01 9.57
CA GLY A 42 5.36 -18.05 9.08
C GLY A 42 5.03 -16.79 8.27
N PHE A 43 3.75 -16.62 7.95
CA PHE A 43 3.24 -15.42 7.27
C PHE A 43 2.36 -14.55 8.18
N ASP A 44 2.21 -14.92 9.44
CA ASP A 44 1.52 -14.11 10.44
C ASP A 44 2.27 -12.82 10.73
N TYR A 45 1.53 -11.79 11.12
CA TYR A 45 2.05 -10.49 11.50
C TYR A 45 1.20 -9.85 12.60
N VAL A 46 1.77 -8.87 13.26
CA VAL A 46 1.03 -7.92 14.10
C VAL A 46 0.96 -6.56 13.41
N TYR A 47 -0.12 -5.85 13.66
CA TYR A 47 -0.55 -4.69 12.90
C TYR A 47 -1.14 -3.61 13.82
N ILE A 48 -0.90 -2.36 13.44
CA ILE A 48 -1.43 -1.14 14.07
C ILE A 48 -1.53 -0.06 12.99
N ASP A 49 -2.54 0.81 13.05
CA ASP A 49 -2.70 1.92 12.11
C ASP A 49 -3.18 3.22 12.78
N SER A 50 -3.33 4.25 11.96
CA SER A 50 -3.77 5.57 12.42
C SER A 50 -5.19 5.60 12.99
N THR A 51 -6.03 4.63 12.66
CA THR A 51 -7.45 4.57 13.07
C THR A 51 -7.66 3.74 14.33
N ASP A 52 -6.83 2.71 14.55
CA ASP A 52 -6.83 1.90 15.76
C ASP A 52 -5.40 1.54 16.17
N GLN A 53 -4.98 2.15 17.28
CA GLN A 53 -3.63 2.03 17.83
C GLN A 53 -3.43 0.81 18.75
N ASN A 54 -4.43 -0.08 18.84
CA ASN A 54 -4.26 -1.35 19.54
C ASN A 54 -3.55 -2.35 18.62
N LEU A 55 -2.46 -2.95 19.13
CA LEU A 55 -1.73 -3.98 18.40
C LEU A 55 -2.61 -5.22 18.21
N LYS A 56 -2.86 -5.59 16.95
CA LYS A 56 -3.70 -6.75 16.59
C LYS A 56 -2.89 -7.76 15.80
N LYS A 57 -3.17 -9.04 16.02
CA LYS A 57 -2.70 -10.10 15.11
C LYS A 57 -3.51 -10.00 13.80
N ASN A 58 -2.87 -10.34 12.68
CA ASN A 58 -3.57 -10.56 11.42
C ASN A 58 -4.73 -11.55 11.58
N LYS A 59 -5.75 -11.43 10.73
CA LYS A 59 -6.80 -12.46 10.65
C LYS A 59 -6.19 -13.75 10.11
N GLU A 60 -6.67 -14.90 10.59
CA GLU A 60 -6.14 -16.22 10.19
C GLU A 60 -6.21 -16.47 8.67
N ASP A 61 -7.21 -15.88 8.01
CA ASP A 61 -7.42 -15.93 6.56
C ASP A 61 -6.63 -14.87 5.77
N LYS A 62 -5.89 -13.98 6.45
CA LYS A 62 -5.11 -12.90 5.82
C LYS A 62 -3.65 -12.89 6.30
N PRO A 63 -2.84 -13.89 5.93
CA PRO A 63 -1.39 -13.83 6.11
C PRO A 63 -0.77 -12.67 5.29
N VAL A 64 0.48 -12.29 5.57
CA VAL A 64 1.15 -11.13 4.94
C VAL A 64 1.26 -11.22 3.42
N ASN A 65 1.23 -12.44 2.85
CA ASN A 65 1.28 -12.70 1.41
C ASN A 65 -0.12 -12.85 0.77
N HIS A 66 -1.19 -12.53 1.50
CA HIS A 66 -2.55 -12.63 1.00
C HIS A 66 -2.88 -11.46 0.05
N GLN A 67 -3.55 -11.74 -1.07
CA GLN A 67 -3.86 -10.76 -2.13
C GLN A 67 -4.93 -9.70 -1.73
N ALA A 68 -5.50 -9.84 -0.53
CA ALA A 68 -6.45 -8.89 0.06
C ALA A 68 -6.04 -8.45 1.48
N GLY A 69 -4.76 -8.57 1.81
CA GLY A 69 -4.15 -8.07 3.05
C GLY A 69 -3.61 -6.65 2.89
N VAL A 70 -3.14 -6.06 4.00
CA VAL A 70 -2.66 -4.66 4.08
C VAL A 70 -1.66 -4.30 2.98
N LEU A 71 -0.64 -5.13 2.77
CA LEU A 71 0.39 -4.87 1.76
C LEU A 71 -0.17 -4.96 0.34
N ALA A 72 -1.01 -5.96 0.04
CA ALA A 72 -1.60 -6.11 -1.28
C ALA A 72 -2.56 -4.97 -1.61
N ASN A 73 -3.38 -4.54 -0.64
CA ASN A 73 -4.27 -3.40 -0.79
C ASN A 73 -3.48 -2.11 -1.07
N THR A 74 -2.41 -1.87 -0.30
CA THR A 74 -1.59 -0.65 -0.42
C THR A 74 -0.79 -0.65 -1.73
N LEU A 75 -0.18 -1.76 -2.12
CA LEU A 75 0.67 -1.87 -3.31
C LEU A 75 -0.08 -2.17 -4.61
N LYS A 76 -1.41 -2.30 -4.55
CA LYS A 76 -2.25 -2.55 -5.72
C LYS A 76 -1.92 -1.61 -6.90
N PRO A 77 -1.75 -0.28 -6.72
CA PRO A 77 -1.42 0.61 -7.83
C PRO A 77 -0.07 0.34 -8.50
N TYR A 78 0.92 -0.17 -7.74
CA TYR A 78 2.22 -0.60 -8.27
C TYR A 78 2.06 -1.83 -9.17
N PHE A 79 1.37 -2.87 -8.69
CA PHE A 79 1.22 -4.12 -9.43
C PHE A 79 0.25 -4.02 -10.63
N GLU A 80 -0.76 -3.17 -10.54
CA GLU A 80 -1.73 -2.96 -11.63
C GLU A 80 -1.28 -1.91 -12.67
N LYS A 81 -0.14 -1.23 -12.42
CA LYS A 81 0.38 -0.16 -13.29
C LYS A 81 -0.68 0.92 -13.56
N SER A 82 -1.23 1.48 -12.47
CA SER A 82 -2.27 2.50 -12.58
C SER A 82 -1.81 3.65 -13.49
N PRO A 83 -2.60 4.06 -14.51
CA PRO A 83 -2.14 4.95 -15.58
C PRO A 83 -1.75 6.37 -15.11
N ASP A 84 -2.18 6.77 -13.91
CA ASP A 84 -1.91 8.08 -13.31
C ASP A 84 -1.02 7.99 -12.05
N SER A 85 -0.33 6.87 -11.85
CA SER A 85 0.65 6.72 -10.76
C SER A 85 2.09 6.62 -11.27
N ALA A 86 3.01 7.05 -10.43
CA ALA A 86 4.45 6.85 -10.60
C ALA A 86 5.00 6.15 -9.35
N PHE A 87 6.08 5.40 -9.53
CA PHE A 87 6.72 4.69 -8.43
C PHE A 87 8.25 4.68 -8.53
N ILE A 88 8.87 4.58 -7.36
CA ILE A 88 10.29 4.28 -7.19
C ILE A 88 10.38 3.08 -6.26
N ALA A 89 10.82 1.94 -6.79
CA ALA A 89 11.20 0.78 -5.98
C ALA A 89 12.72 0.74 -5.84
N TYR A 90 13.21 0.57 -4.61
CA TYR A 90 14.63 0.43 -4.33
C TYR A 90 14.87 -0.76 -3.39
N ASN A 91 15.91 -1.53 -3.65
CA ASN A 91 16.31 -2.67 -2.84
C ASN A 91 17.79 -2.97 -3.10
N ASP A 92 18.63 -3.09 -2.08
CA ASP A 92 20.03 -3.48 -2.24
C ASP A 92 20.20 -4.95 -2.69
N GLN A 93 19.12 -5.74 -2.60
CA GLN A 93 19.07 -7.14 -3.00
C GLN A 93 17.91 -7.34 -3.98
N MET A 94 17.99 -6.75 -5.17
CA MET A 94 16.95 -6.82 -6.20
C MET A 94 16.76 -8.26 -6.70
N PRO A 95 15.60 -8.59 -7.31
CA PRO A 95 15.39 -9.91 -7.93
C PRO A 95 16.47 -10.26 -8.98
N SER A 96 16.84 -9.29 -9.81
CA SER A 96 17.73 -9.47 -10.97
C SER A 96 19.22 -9.30 -10.65
N CYS A 97 19.60 -8.40 -9.73
CA CYS A 97 20.98 -8.29 -9.24
C CYS A 97 21.09 -7.64 -7.86
N ASN A 98 22.24 -7.78 -7.22
CA ASN A 98 22.54 -7.13 -5.94
C ASN A 98 23.29 -5.82 -6.16
N ALA A 99 23.03 -4.83 -5.30
CA ALA A 99 23.82 -3.62 -5.24
C ALA A 99 25.22 -3.91 -4.68
N LEU A 100 26.19 -3.04 -5.02
CA LEU A 100 27.52 -3.05 -4.42
C LEU A 100 27.44 -2.72 -2.92
N GLN A 101 28.43 -3.20 -2.17
CA GLN A 101 28.47 -3.05 -0.71
C GLN A 101 28.60 -1.59 -0.23
N GLU A 102 29.07 -0.68 -1.09
CA GLU A 102 29.13 0.75 -0.79
C GLU A 102 27.76 1.46 -0.78
N TYR A 103 26.71 0.85 -1.33
CA TYR A 103 25.35 1.40 -1.32
C TYR A 103 24.62 1.08 0.00
N GLY A 104 23.59 1.86 0.30
CA GLY A 104 22.80 1.68 1.52
C GLY A 104 22.03 0.36 1.52
N HIS A 105 22.09 -0.38 2.64
CA HIS A 105 21.26 -1.56 2.91
C HIS A 105 19.81 -1.16 3.22
N SER A 106 19.12 -0.65 2.22
CA SER A 106 17.79 -0.07 2.34
C SER A 106 16.87 -0.59 1.24
N LYS A 107 15.59 -0.75 1.60
CA LYS A 107 14.57 -1.29 0.72
C LYS A 107 13.25 -0.56 0.93
N GLY A 108 12.52 -0.32 -0.15
CA GLY A 108 11.23 0.33 -0.07
C GLY A 108 10.59 0.62 -1.41
N VAL A 109 9.36 1.08 -1.34
CA VAL A 109 8.56 1.51 -2.49
C VAL A 109 7.98 2.88 -2.16
N VAL A 110 8.25 3.86 -3.01
CA VAL A 110 7.55 5.15 -3.02
C VAL A 110 6.57 5.09 -4.18
N MET A 111 5.30 5.35 -3.93
CA MET A 111 4.26 5.50 -4.96
C MET A 111 3.67 6.90 -4.84
N MET A 112 3.32 7.51 -5.95
CA MET A 112 2.68 8.82 -5.97
C MET A 112 1.67 8.92 -7.10
N ASP A 113 0.62 9.69 -6.87
CA ASP A 113 -0.25 10.22 -7.93
C ASP A 113 -0.19 11.76 -7.87
N LYS A 114 -1.17 12.42 -8.49
CA LYS A 114 -1.24 13.89 -8.52
C LYS A 114 -1.39 14.52 -7.14
N ASP A 115 -2.04 13.82 -6.20
CA ASP A 115 -2.53 14.38 -4.95
C ASP A 115 -1.90 13.69 -3.72
N ASN A 116 -1.41 12.45 -3.86
CA ASN A 116 -0.99 11.61 -2.74
C ASN A 116 0.37 10.93 -2.96
N VAL A 117 1.01 10.59 -1.84
CA VAL A 117 2.26 9.83 -1.79
C VAL A 117 2.17 8.76 -0.71
N VAL A 118 2.60 7.55 -1.02
CA VAL A 118 2.83 6.45 -0.07
C VAL A 118 4.31 6.10 -0.08
N TRP A 119 4.91 5.99 1.11
CA TRP A 119 6.25 5.45 1.28
C TRP A 119 6.22 4.21 2.16
N LEU A 120 6.41 3.05 1.53
CA LEU A 120 6.51 1.76 2.21
C LEU A 120 7.98 1.40 2.42
N LEU A 121 8.43 1.39 3.68
CA LEU A 121 9.73 0.88 4.07
C LEU A 121 9.61 -0.60 4.48
N HIS A 122 10.56 -1.44 4.05
CA HIS A 122 10.57 -2.85 4.42
C HIS A 122 11.99 -3.44 4.48
N SER A 123 12.08 -4.70 4.91
CA SER A 123 13.35 -5.45 5.00
C SER A 123 13.41 -6.69 4.09
N THR A 124 12.35 -6.97 3.32
CA THR A 124 12.25 -8.12 2.40
C THR A 124 13.19 -8.01 1.19
N PRO A 125 14.21 -8.88 1.03
CA PRO A 125 15.01 -8.96 -0.19
C PRO A 125 14.17 -9.42 -1.38
N LYS A 126 14.62 -9.11 -2.60
CA LYS A 126 13.98 -9.52 -3.86
C LYS A 126 12.52 -9.07 -3.98
N PHE A 127 12.22 -7.89 -3.42
CA PHE A 127 10.87 -7.32 -3.40
C PHE A 127 10.93 -5.79 -3.61
N PRO A 128 9.94 -5.19 -4.30
CA PRO A 128 8.91 -5.86 -5.09
C PRO A 128 9.51 -6.61 -6.29
N GLU A 129 8.74 -7.51 -6.89
CA GLU A 129 9.09 -8.05 -8.20
C GLU A 129 9.06 -6.88 -9.19
N GLY A 130 10.15 -6.69 -9.94
CA GLY A 130 10.29 -5.61 -10.89
C GLY A 130 9.60 -5.95 -12.22
N ASP A 131 9.40 -4.93 -13.04
CA ASP A 131 9.07 -5.11 -14.46
C ASP A 131 10.31 -5.65 -15.19
N GLU A 132 10.42 -6.98 -15.35
CA GLU A 132 11.29 -7.57 -16.37
C GLU A 132 10.62 -7.53 -17.75
#